data_AF-A0A9X3F934-F1
#
_entry.id   AF-A0A9X3F934-F1
#
_cell.length_a   1.000
_cell.length_b   1.000
_cell.length_c   1.000
_cell.angle_alpha   90.00
_cell.angle_beta   90.00
_cell.angle_gamma   90.00
#
_symmetry.space_group_name_H-M   'P 1'
#
loop_
_entity.id
_entity.type
_entity.pdbx_description
1 polymer ?
#
loop_
_entity_poly.entity_id
_entity_poly.type
_entity_poly.pdbx_seq_one_letter_code
_entity_poly.pdbx_strand_id
1 'polypeptide(L)'
;MFPIGDTAVAGDDFLQSIWTFQVGGPFYTSVEARLIDMETADDAGLYEDVLTPDPITHPRKLDPLRWVYTFMYVDGANLFNVCESDNQVGARMVIFGDILVNKSTGDIDARPNTLQFGCLTSAVGKAALWGYAPDSPSLASVTLEEFRTGTRMVRADYCADGTSYTAVGQVISMSDRWGINQYANGHTTEAAWKAGQGATCLRRKRLDDEDLKAPLVCPDQHEIPLCGPDSVLGSRLLAGDDDMWTKIRPEPPATPTPGRVRHGGMR
;
A
#
# COMPACT_ATOMS: atom_id res chain seq x y z
N MET A 1 -11.88 13.23 20.37
CA MET A 1 -12.71 12.39 19.49
C MET A 1 -12.65 13.03 18.12
N PHE A 2 -12.04 12.36 17.15
CA PHE A 2 -11.83 12.89 15.80
C PHE A 2 -12.83 12.20 14.87
N PRO A 3 -13.69 12.96 14.16
CA PRO A 3 -14.54 12.36 13.13
C PRO A 3 -13.66 11.76 12.03
N ILE A 4 -14.14 10.68 11.40
CA ILE A 4 -13.48 10.10 10.25
C ILE A 4 -13.88 10.93 9.02
N GLY A 5 -13.02 11.88 8.62
CA GLY A 5 -13.35 12.86 7.59
C GLY A 5 -14.55 13.75 7.98
N ASP A 6 -15.41 14.04 7.02
CA ASP A 6 -16.68 14.77 7.13
C ASP A 6 -17.85 13.88 7.58
N THR A 7 -17.58 12.62 7.96
CA THR A 7 -18.64 11.72 8.42
C THR A 7 -19.14 12.08 9.82
N ALA A 8 -20.35 11.64 10.15
CA ALA A 8 -20.93 11.82 11.48
C ALA A 8 -20.38 10.83 12.53
N VAL A 9 -19.41 9.98 12.16
CA VAL A 9 -18.86 8.94 13.04
C VAL A 9 -17.41 9.22 13.37
N ALA A 10 -17.05 9.03 14.64
CA ALA A 10 -15.69 9.00 15.13
C ALA A 10 -15.15 7.57 15.17
N GLY A 11 -13.82 7.44 15.26
CA GLY A 11 -13.21 6.10 15.21
C GLY A 11 -13.57 5.18 16.38
N ASP A 12 -13.91 5.71 17.54
CA ASP A 12 -14.37 4.95 18.72
C ASP A 12 -15.88 4.63 18.68
N ASP A 13 -16.66 5.24 17.79
CA ASP A 13 -18.08 4.88 17.60
C ASP A 13 -18.28 3.45 17.08
N PHE A 14 -17.21 2.82 16.59
CA PHE A 14 -17.23 1.46 16.07
C PHE A 14 -17.14 0.41 17.18
N LEU A 15 -16.94 0.79 18.45
CA LEU A 15 -16.94 -0.15 19.56
C LEU A 15 -18.21 -1.01 19.55
N GLN A 16 -18.04 -2.34 19.55
CA GLN A 16 -19.13 -3.32 19.49
C GLN A 16 -19.99 -3.29 18.20
N SER A 17 -19.52 -2.64 17.15
CA SER A 17 -20.23 -2.60 15.88
C SER A 17 -20.25 -3.97 15.18
N ILE A 18 -21.38 -4.27 14.55
CA ILE A 18 -21.59 -5.43 13.68
C ILE A 18 -21.82 -4.92 12.27
N TRP A 19 -21.07 -5.43 11.30
CA TRP A 19 -21.10 -4.98 9.93
C TRP A 19 -21.59 -6.11 9.03
N THR A 20 -22.52 -5.78 8.13
CA THR A 20 -22.95 -6.71 7.09
C THR A 20 -22.35 -6.27 5.76
N PHE A 21 -21.44 -7.05 5.22
CA PHE A 21 -20.83 -6.81 3.93
C PHE A 21 -21.59 -7.55 2.84
N GLN A 22 -21.88 -6.86 1.73
CA GLN A 22 -22.36 -7.49 0.51
C GLN A 22 -21.15 -7.97 -0.29
N VAL A 23 -20.99 -9.28 -0.42
CA VAL A 23 -19.90 -9.88 -1.19
C VAL A 23 -20.40 -10.13 -2.62
N GLY A 24 -19.66 -9.62 -3.60
CA GLY A 24 -20.02 -9.72 -5.01
C GLY A 24 -19.85 -11.14 -5.56
N GLY A 25 -20.86 -11.63 -6.26
CA GLY A 25 -20.93 -12.94 -6.92
C GLY A 25 -22.26 -13.06 -7.70
N PRO A 26 -22.52 -14.15 -8.43
CA PRO A 26 -23.79 -14.36 -9.14
C PRO A 26 -25.00 -14.45 -8.19
N PHE A 27 -24.75 -14.66 -6.89
CA PHE A 27 -25.72 -14.53 -5.81
C PHE A 27 -25.15 -13.55 -4.80
N TYR A 28 -25.86 -12.46 -4.50
CA TYR A 28 -25.48 -11.57 -3.42
C TYR A 28 -25.55 -12.34 -2.10
N THR A 29 -24.39 -12.63 -1.52
CA THR A 29 -24.31 -13.20 -0.17
C THR A 29 -23.87 -12.10 0.79
N SER A 30 -24.66 -11.91 1.84
CA SER A 30 -24.28 -11.06 2.96
C SER A 30 -23.38 -11.83 3.91
N VAL A 31 -22.23 -11.27 4.26
CA VAL A 31 -21.35 -11.79 5.32
C VAL A 31 -21.41 -10.84 6.49
N GLU A 32 -21.75 -11.36 7.68
CA GLU A 32 -21.68 -10.61 8.93
C GLU A 32 -20.24 -10.68 9.47
N ALA A 33 -19.62 -9.52 9.62
CA ALA A 33 -18.35 -9.36 10.30
C ALA A 33 -18.52 -8.62 11.61
N ARG A 34 -17.73 -9.03 12.60
CA ARG A 34 -17.72 -8.47 13.95
C ARG A 34 -16.38 -7.86 14.23
N LEU A 35 -16.39 -6.67 14.84
CA LEU A 35 -15.20 -6.08 15.40
C LEU A 35 -14.76 -6.92 16.60
N ILE A 36 -13.53 -7.43 16.57
CA ILE A 36 -12.97 -8.27 17.64
C ILE A 36 -11.94 -7.49 18.46
N ASP A 37 -11.25 -6.54 17.83
CA ASP A 37 -10.23 -5.74 18.49
C ASP A 37 -10.16 -4.33 17.89
N MET A 38 -9.81 -3.36 18.73
CA MET A 38 -9.69 -1.95 18.37
C MET A 38 -8.71 -1.26 19.32
N GLU A 39 -7.71 -0.61 18.75
CA GLU A 39 -6.62 0.06 19.47
C GLU A 39 -6.12 1.26 18.65
N THR A 40 -5.36 2.15 19.28
CA THR A 40 -4.70 3.23 18.53
C THR A 40 -3.49 2.69 17.77
N ALA A 41 -3.04 3.40 16.72
CA ALA A 41 -1.86 3.00 15.97
C ALA A 41 -0.59 2.99 16.85
N ASP A 42 -0.50 3.89 17.82
CA ASP A 42 0.61 3.91 18.78
C ASP A 42 0.58 2.68 19.69
N ASP A 43 -0.58 2.37 20.28
CA ASP A 43 -0.75 1.17 21.11
C ASP A 43 -0.47 -0.13 20.33
N ALA A 44 -0.81 -0.14 19.03
CA ALA A 44 -0.54 -1.25 18.13
C ALA A 44 0.93 -1.38 17.68
N GLY A 45 1.80 -0.41 18.02
CA GLY A 45 3.18 -0.33 17.54
C GLY A 45 3.30 -0.04 16.04
N LEU A 46 2.31 0.65 15.47
CA LEU A 46 2.21 1.03 14.06
C LEU A 46 2.63 2.48 13.78
N TYR A 47 3.15 3.15 14.81
CA TYR A 47 3.81 4.44 14.73
C TYR A 47 5.26 4.33 15.20
N GLU A 48 6.18 4.84 14.38
CA GLU A 48 7.61 4.94 14.62
C GLU A 48 8.01 6.39 14.41
N ASP A 49 8.49 7.03 15.48
CA ASP A 49 9.06 8.37 15.39
C ASP A 49 10.33 8.32 14.52
N VAL A 50 10.50 9.35 13.69
CA VAL A 50 11.43 9.45 12.55
C VAL A 50 12.91 9.35 12.94
N LEU A 51 13.23 9.30 14.24
CA LEU A 51 14.60 9.41 14.75
C LEU A 51 15.45 8.13 14.63
N THR A 52 14.88 6.97 14.30
CA THR A 52 15.66 5.75 14.02
C THR A 52 15.09 4.97 12.83
N PRO A 53 15.49 5.28 11.57
CA PRO A 53 15.09 4.47 10.43
C PRO A 53 15.70 3.06 10.55
N ASP A 54 14.87 2.03 10.71
CA ASP A 54 15.30 0.66 10.45
C ASP A 54 15.48 0.52 8.92
N PRO A 55 16.69 0.18 8.42
CA PRO A 55 16.93 0.03 7.00
C PRO A 55 16.29 -1.24 6.39
N ILE A 56 15.72 -2.12 7.21
CA ILE A 56 15.17 -3.44 6.85
C ILE A 56 13.65 -3.45 6.91
N THR A 57 13.01 -2.78 7.87
CA THR A 57 11.54 -2.68 7.96
C THR A 57 11.03 -1.36 7.37
N HIS A 58 10.00 -1.44 6.53
CA HIS A 58 9.35 -0.22 6.03
C HIS A 58 8.80 0.60 7.19
N PRO A 59 8.87 1.94 7.11
CA PRO A 59 8.52 2.79 8.22
C PRO A 59 7.04 2.63 8.58
N ARG A 60 6.76 2.31 9.84
CA ARG A 60 5.40 2.32 10.37
C ARG A 60 5.09 3.74 10.82
N LYS A 61 4.46 4.52 9.95
CA LYS A 61 4.18 5.96 10.13
C LYS A 61 2.69 6.24 10.14
N LEU A 62 1.89 5.27 10.57
CA LEU A 62 0.48 5.51 10.74
C LEU A 62 0.30 6.54 11.86
N ASP A 63 -0.57 7.52 11.66
CA ASP A 63 -0.84 8.55 12.67
C ASP A 63 -1.14 7.91 14.03
N PRO A 64 -0.43 8.29 15.11
CA PRO A 64 -0.49 7.60 16.39
C PRO A 64 -1.89 7.62 17.02
N LEU A 65 -2.71 8.64 16.72
CA LEU A 65 -4.09 8.75 17.22
C LEU A 65 -5.11 8.10 16.28
N ARG A 66 -4.68 7.50 15.16
CA ARG A 66 -5.57 6.77 14.27
C ARG A 66 -5.96 5.44 14.90
N TRP A 67 -7.24 5.13 14.84
CA TRP A 67 -7.76 3.82 15.22
C TRP A 67 -7.43 2.76 14.17
N VAL A 68 -7.03 1.59 14.65
CA VAL A 68 -6.88 0.37 13.86
C VAL A 68 -7.86 -0.69 14.37
N TYR A 69 -8.38 -1.48 13.44
CA TYR A 69 -9.48 -2.40 13.68
C TYR A 69 -9.14 -3.81 13.23
N THR A 70 -9.60 -4.81 13.97
CA THR A 70 -9.56 -6.21 13.55
C THR A 70 -10.98 -6.75 13.45
N PHE A 71 -11.38 -7.12 12.24
CA PHE A 71 -12.70 -7.72 11.97
C PHE A 71 -12.57 -9.20 11.63
N MET A 72 -13.51 -10.00 12.13
CA MET A 72 -13.67 -11.40 11.76
C MET A 72 -15.08 -11.68 11.28
N TYR A 73 -15.25 -12.63 10.38
CA TYR A 73 -16.55 -13.14 9.96
C TYR A 73 -16.65 -14.65 10.23
N VAL A 74 -17.89 -15.12 10.36
CA VAL A 74 -18.19 -16.55 10.56
C VAL A 74 -18.55 -17.17 9.22
N ASP A 75 -17.93 -18.30 8.90
CA ASP A 75 -18.34 -19.19 7.82
C ASP A 75 -18.45 -20.63 8.35
N GLY A 76 -19.69 -21.11 8.46
CA GLY A 76 -20.03 -22.35 9.16
C GLY A 76 -19.68 -22.28 10.66
N ALA A 77 -18.76 -23.14 11.09
CA ALA A 77 -18.24 -23.16 12.47
C ALA A 77 -16.90 -22.44 12.63
N ASN A 78 -16.37 -21.85 11.55
CA ASN A 78 -15.04 -21.27 11.51
C ASN A 78 -15.11 -19.75 11.56
N LEU A 79 -14.10 -19.15 12.19
CA LEU A 79 -13.87 -17.71 12.23
C LEU A 79 -12.72 -17.36 11.30
N PHE A 80 -12.93 -16.39 10.43
CA PHE A 80 -11.94 -15.91 9.46
C PHE A 80 -11.71 -14.42 9.65
N ASN A 81 -10.45 -14.01 9.56
CA ASN A 81 -10.11 -12.58 9.50
C ASN A 81 -10.62 -11.99 8.17
N VAL A 82 -11.14 -10.76 8.23
CA VAL A 82 -11.51 -10.01 7.03
C VAL A 82 -10.27 -9.62 6.23
N CYS A 83 -9.19 -9.24 6.91
CA CYS A 83 -7.90 -8.94 6.28
C CYS A 83 -6.95 -10.13 6.38
N GLU A 84 -6.08 -10.26 5.37
CA GLU A 84 -4.91 -11.13 5.48
C GLU A 84 -4.03 -10.68 6.65
N SER A 85 -3.54 -11.64 7.42
CA SER A 85 -2.64 -11.40 8.55
C SER A 85 -1.19 -11.59 8.12
N ASP A 86 -0.31 -10.66 8.48
CA ASP A 86 1.14 -10.86 8.42
C ASP A 86 1.79 -10.67 9.80
N ASN A 87 3.11 -10.83 9.87
CA ASN A 87 3.89 -10.71 11.10
C ASN A 87 4.22 -9.26 11.51
N GLN A 88 3.93 -8.28 10.67
CA GLN A 88 4.24 -6.86 10.93
C GLN A 88 3.02 -6.10 11.43
N VAL A 89 1.85 -6.32 10.83
CA VAL A 89 0.62 -5.57 11.10
C VAL A 89 -0.54 -6.44 11.57
N GLY A 90 -0.42 -7.77 11.48
CA GLY A 90 -1.53 -8.68 11.80
C GLY A 90 -2.69 -8.53 10.81
N ALA A 91 -3.89 -8.95 11.21
CA ALA A 91 -5.10 -8.86 10.38
C ALA A 91 -5.83 -7.50 10.51
N ARG A 92 -5.07 -6.43 10.70
CA ARG A 92 -5.59 -5.09 11.00
C ARG A 92 -5.96 -4.31 9.74
N MET A 93 -6.89 -3.37 9.90
CA MET A 93 -7.27 -2.39 8.89
C MET A 93 -7.41 -1.01 9.48
N VAL A 94 -7.40 -0.02 8.60
CA VAL A 94 -7.80 1.36 8.88
C VAL A 94 -9.08 1.69 8.13
N ILE A 95 -9.86 2.62 8.67
CA ILE A 95 -11.04 3.18 8.02
C ILE A 95 -10.70 4.61 7.61
N PHE A 96 -10.97 4.94 6.35
CA PHE A 96 -10.79 6.27 5.77
C PHE A 96 -12.13 6.97 5.60
N GLY A 97 -12.12 8.28 5.80
CA GLY A 97 -13.25 9.16 5.49
C GLY A 97 -13.21 9.67 4.07
N ASP A 98 -14.39 9.88 3.50
CA ASP A 98 -14.64 10.66 2.29
C ASP A 98 -13.90 10.23 1.03
N ILE A 99 -13.53 8.94 0.94
CA ILE A 99 -12.93 8.38 -0.26
C ILE A 99 -13.71 7.19 -0.78
N LEU A 100 -13.55 6.92 -2.07
CA LEU A 100 -14.00 5.69 -2.71
C LEU A 100 -12.87 5.12 -3.56
N VAL A 101 -12.59 3.84 -3.39
CA VAL A 101 -11.62 3.11 -4.21
C VAL A 101 -12.33 2.35 -5.33
N ASN A 102 -11.98 2.65 -6.57
CA ASN A 102 -12.39 1.86 -7.72
C ASN A 102 -11.60 0.55 -7.75
N LYS A 103 -12.27 -0.58 -7.56
CA LYS A 103 -11.62 -1.90 -7.49
C LYS A 103 -10.97 -2.35 -8.79
N SER A 104 -11.42 -1.82 -9.93
CA SER A 104 -10.93 -2.21 -11.26
C SER A 104 -9.70 -1.40 -11.65
N THR A 105 -9.74 -0.08 -11.49
CA THR A 105 -8.64 0.81 -11.90
C THR A 105 -7.67 1.14 -10.76
N GLY A 106 -8.06 0.88 -9.52
CA GLY A 106 -7.32 1.33 -8.34
C GLY A 106 -7.36 2.84 -8.11
N ASP A 107 -8.19 3.58 -8.87
CA ASP A 107 -8.40 5.01 -8.63
C ASP A 107 -9.06 5.26 -7.28
N ILE A 108 -8.73 6.41 -6.70
CA ILE A 108 -9.26 6.87 -5.42
C ILE A 108 -9.83 8.25 -5.64
N ASP A 109 -11.14 8.40 -5.44
CA ASP A 109 -11.86 9.65 -5.62
C ASP A 109 -12.46 10.12 -4.32
N ALA A 110 -12.63 11.45 -4.21
CA ALA A 110 -13.33 12.05 -3.09
C ALA A 110 -14.81 11.65 -3.17
N ARG A 111 -15.34 11.17 -2.06
CA ARG A 111 -16.74 10.80 -1.90
C ARG A 111 -17.20 11.14 -0.49
N PRO A 112 -17.66 12.37 -0.25
CA PRO A 112 -18.08 12.82 1.07
C PRO A 112 -19.08 11.88 1.74
N ASN A 113 -19.03 11.80 3.07
CA ASN A 113 -19.89 10.96 3.90
C ASN A 113 -19.77 9.46 3.59
N THR A 114 -18.58 9.00 3.19
CA THR A 114 -18.30 7.58 2.92
C THR A 114 -17.19 7.07 3.82
N LEU A 115 -17.34 5.81 4.26
CA LEU A 115 -16.28 5.07 4.93
C LEU A 115 -15.66 4.07 3.96
N GLN A 116 -14.34 4.11 3.84
CA GLN A 116 -13.58 3.14 3.06
C GLN A 116 -12.68 2.33 3.99
N PHE A 117 -12.81 1.01 3.93
CA PHE A 117 -11.97 0.10 4.70
C PHE A 117 -10.71 -0.24 3.88
N GLY A 118 -9.54 -0.22 4.53
CA GLY A 118 -8.27 -0.59 3.93
C GLY A 118 -7.45 -1.48 4.85
N CYS A 119 -7.32 -2.76 4.50
CA CYS A 119 -6.42 -3.69 5.19
C CYS A 119 -4.98 -3.16 5.16
N LEU A 120 -4.27 -3.22 6.29
CA LEU A 120 -2.88 -2.76 6.36
C LEU A 120 -1.92 -3.60 5.52
N THR A 121 -2.35 -4.78 5.07
CA THR A 121 -1.65 -5.63 4.10
C THR A 121 -1.94 -5.26 2.64
N SER A 122 -3.04 -4.55 2.37
CA SER A 122 -3.44 -4.07 1.04
C SER A 122 -2.76 -2.75 0.67
N ALA A 123 -2.78 -2.38 -0.61
CA ALA A 123 -2.14 -1.15 -1.06
C ALA A 123 -2.66 0.14 -0.41
N VAL A 124 -3.98 0.22 -0.19
CA VAL A 124 -4.65 1.37 0.41
C VAL A 124 -4.22 1.54 1.87
N GLY A 125 -4.26 0.46 2.65
CA GLY A 125 -3.80 0.49 4.04
C GLY A 125 -2.28 0.66 4.18
N LYS A 126 -1.48 0.04 3.29
CA LYS A 126 -0.01 0.22 3.27
C LYS A 126 0.40 1.65 2.98
N ALA A 127 -0.27 2.34 2.05
CA ALA A 127 0.03 3.75 1.78
C ALA A 127 -0.19 4.62 3.04
N ALA A 128 -1.27 4.39 3.79
CA ALA A 128 -1.50 5.06 5.06
C ALA A 128 -0.47 4.66 6.13
N LEU A 129 -0.15 3.38 6.24
CA LEU A 129 0.89 2.88 7.14
C LEU A 129 2.24 3.53 6.88
N TRP A 130 2.55 3.90 5.63
CA TRP A 130 3.78 4.59 5.26
C TRP A 130 3.72 6.11 5.38
N GLY A 131 2.63 6.64 5.96
CA GLY A 131 2.47 8.06 6.28
C GLY A 131 1.70 8.87 5.24
N TYR A 132 1.14 8.24 4.21
CA TYR A 132 0.41 8.93 3.13
C TYR A 132 -1.10 8.98 3.37
N ALA A 133 -1.59 8.93 4.61
CA ALA A 133 -3.03 9.03 4.86
C ALA A 133 -3.54 10.46 4.54
N PRO A 134 -4.69 10.59 3.83
CA PRO A 134 -5.27 11.90 3.48
C PRO A 134 -6.12 12.51 4.60
N ASP A 135 -6.36 11.76 5.68
CA ASP A 135 -7.25 12.08 6.80
C ASP A 135 -6.59 11.75 8.16
N SER A 136 -5.30 12.05 8.29
CA SER A 136 -4.54 11.88 9.54
C SER A 136 -5.15 12.74 10.66
N PRO A 137 -5.56 12.16 11.80
CA PRO A 137 -6.23 12.91 12.88
C PRO A 137 -5.34 13.88 13.67
N SER A 138 -4.03 13.64 13.73
CA SER A 138 -3.09 14.42 14.56
C SER A 138 -1.82 14.86 13.82
N LEU A 139 -1.46 14.20 12.73
CA LEU A 139 -0.34 14.52 11.86
C LEU A 139 -0.80 15.28 10.60
N ALA A 140 0.16 15.86 9.89
CA ALA A 140 -0.10 16.44 8.57
C ALA A 140 -0.62 15.34 7.62
N SER A 141 -1.72 15.64 6.94
CA SER A 141 -2.28 14.78 5.89
C SER A 141 -1.69 15.14 4.54
N VAL A 142 -1.54 14.14 3.67
CA VAL A 142 -1.27 14.38 2.25
C VAL A 142 -2.56 14.70 1.51
N THR A 143 -2.46 15.26 0.31
CA THR A 143 -3.62 15.45 -0.56
C THR A 143 -4.11 14.11 -1.10
N LEU A 144 -5.35 14.07 -1.61
CA LEU A 144 -5.90 12.85 -2.21
C LEU A 144 -5.08 12.35 -3.42
N GLU A 145 -4.52 13.26 -4.22
CA GLU A 145 -3.67 12.90 -5.37
C GLU A 145 -2.36 12.24 -4.93
N GLU A 146 -1.79 12.69 -3.81
CA GLU A 146 -0.57 12.16 -3.22
C GLU A 146 -0.84 10.79 -2.60
N PHE A 147 -1.96 10.62 -1.90
CA PHE A 147 -2.41 9.30 -1.42
C PHE A 147 -2.65 8.33 -2.58
N ARG A 148 -3.35 8.76 -3.63
CA ARG A 148 -3.57 7.96 -4.85
C ARG A 148 -2.24 7.50 -5.43
N THR A 149 -1.26 8.39 -5.53
CA THR A 149 0.09 8.07 -6.02
C THR A 149 0.80 7.08 -5.11
N GLY A 150 0.68 7.23 -3.79
CA GLY A 150 1.19 6.26 -2.82
C GLY A 150 0.60 4.87 -3.03
N THR A 151 -0.70 4.76 -3.28
CA THR A 151 -1.33 3.46 -3.56
C THR A 151 -0.90 2.86 -4.90
N ARG A 152 -0.73 3.69 -5.95
CA ARG A 152 -0.21 3.23 -7.25
C ARG A 152 1.23 2.76 -7.14
N MET A 153 2.05 3.51 -6.42
CA MET A 153 3.42 3.16 -6.07
C MET A 153 3.47 1.84 -5.30
N VAL A 154 2.65 1.63 -4.26
CA VAL A 154 2.61 0.34 -3.54
C VAL A 154 2.28 -0.82 -4.48
N ARG A 155 1.39 -0.61 -5.45
CA ARG A 155 0.96 -1.64 -6.42
C ARG A 155 1.90 -1.81 -7.61
N ALA A 156 2.88 -0.93 -7.77
CA ALA A 156 3.64 -0.77 -9.00
C ALA A 156 2.72 -0.58 -10.23
N ASP A 157 1.66 0.22 -10.08
CA ASP A 157 0.71 0.54 -11.14
C ASP A 157 1.28 1.66 -12.03
N TYR A 158 2.28 1.29 -12.84
CA TYR A 158 3.07 2.24 -13.63
C TYR A 158 2.22 3.00 -14.65
N CYS A 159 1.28 2.32 -15.31
CA CYS A 159 0.42 2.89 -16.36
C CYS A 159 -0.80 3.63 -15.82
N ALA A 160 -0.99 3.64 -14.50
CA ALA A 160 -2.17 4.19 -13.85
C ALA A 160 -3.51 3.57 -14.30
N ASP A 161 -3.49 2.32 -14.77
CA ASP A 161 -4.64 1.62 -15.36
C ASP A 161 -5.24 0.55 -14.42
N GLY A 162 -4.64 0.37 -13.24
CA GLY A 162 -5.04 -0.65 -12.29
C GLY A 162 -4.27 -1.96 -12.44
N THR A 163 -3.34 -2.08 -13.37
CA THR A 163 -2.47 -3.26 -13.49
C THR A 163 -1.41 -3.22 -12.40
N SER A 164 -1.41 -4.20 -11.50
CA SER A 164 -0.40 -4.29 -10.46
C SER A 164 0.79 -5.13 -10.92
N TYR A 165 2.00 -4.60 -10.73
CA TYR A 165 3.26 -5.30 -10.98
C TYR A 165 3.99 -5.55 -9.65
N THR A 166 3.28 -6.10 -8.67
CA THR A 166 3.86 -6.39 -7.35
C THR A 166 3.48 -7.79 -6.88
N ALA A 167 4.36 -8.41 -6.10
CA ALA A 167 4.10 -9.67 -5.40
C ALA A 167 4.39 -9.53 -3.89
N VAL A 168 3.85 -10.44 -3.09
CA VAL A 168 4.15 -10.52 -1.65
C VAL A 168 5.65 -10.75 -1.45
N GLY A 169 6.24 -10.05 -0.48
CA GLY A 169 7.66 -10.17 -0.13
C GLY A 169 8.61 -9.24 -0.89
N GLN A 170 8.12 -8.48 -1.87
CA GLN A 170 8.95 -7.52 -2.60
C GLN A 170 9.31 -6.33 -1.72
N VAL A 171 10.61 -6.16 -1.49
CA VAL A 171 11.12 -5.05 -0.69
C VAL A 171 11.29 -3.81 -1.55
N ILE A 172 10.65 -2.73 -1.11
CA ILE A 172 10.75 -1.42 -1.75
C ILE A 172 11.40 -0.38 -0.84
N SER A 173 12.20 0.50 -1.41
CA SER A 173 12.69 1.69 -0.73
C SER A 173 12.18 2.90 -1.49
N MET A 174 11.84 3.98 -0.78
CA MET A 174 11.28 5.17 -1.41
C MET A 174 11.81 6.43 -0.76
N SER A 175 11.82 7.49 -1.54
CA SER A 175 11.91 8.85 -1.05
C SER A 175 10.82 9.67 -1.69
N ASP A 176 10.36 10.69 -0.98
CA ASP A 176 9.37 11.63 -1.49
C ASP A 176 9.76 13.08 -1.20
N ARG A 177 9.11 13.99 -1.92
CA ARG A 177 9.36 15.43 -1.78
C ARG A 177 8.73 16.05 -0.52
N TRP A 178 7.84 15.33 0.15
CA TRP A 178 7.15 15.81 1.36
C TRP A 178 7.97 15.57 2.62
N GLY A 179 9.09 14.87 2.51
CA GLY A 179 9.94 14.51 3.63
C GLY A 179 9.32 13.44 4.52
N ILE A 180 8.32 12.71 4.03
CA ILE A 180 7.70 11.61 4.77
C ILE A 180 8.67 10.44 4.78
N ASN A 181 9.19 10.02 3.64
CA ASN A 181 10.12 8.89 3.50
C ASN A 181 11.43 9.28 2.80
N GLN A 182 12.51 8.56 3.17
CA GLN A 182 13.86 8.68 2.61
C GLN A 182 14.42 7.28 2.33
N TYR A 183 15.35 7.19 1.37
CA TYR A 183 15.89 5.89 0.95
C TYR A 183 16.62 5.12 2.06
N ALA A 184 16.51 3.80 1.96
CA ALA A 184 17.45 2.85 2.51
C ALA A 184 18.54 2.54 1.47
N ASN A 185 19.77 2.37 1.93
CA ASN A 185 20.90 2.01 1.07
C ASN A 185 20.73 0.62 0.41
N GLY A 186 21.43 0.37 -0.69
CA GLY A 186 21.52 -0.98 -1.31
C GLY A 186 20.39 -1.37 -2.27
N HIS A 187 19.56 -0.43 -2.70
CA HIS A 187 18.48 -0.66 -3.66
C HIS A 187 18.80 -0.01 -5.02
N THR A 188 18.27 -0.56 -6.11
CA THR A 188 18.38 -0.01 -7.47
C THR A 188 17.10 0.73 -7.86
N THR A 189 17.25 1.80 -8.63
CA THR A 189 16.13 2.60 -9.14
C THR A 189 15.07 1.74 -9.82
N GLU A 190 13.82 1.89 -9.37
CA GLU A 190 12.63 1.29 -9.95
C GLU A 190 11.95 2.30 -10.87
N ALA A 191 11.33 3.34 -10.30
CA ALA A 191 10.48 4.29 -11.01
C ALA A 191 10.42 5.64 -10.28
N ALA A 192 10.07 6.69 -11.01
CA ALA A 192 9.66 7.97 -10.43
C ALA A 192 8.18 8.22 -10.69
N TRP A 193 7.52 8.99 -9.84
CA TRP A 193 6.07 9.13 -9.79
C TRP A 193 5.67 10.59 -9.60
N LYS A 194 4.54 10.98 -10.20
CA LYS A 194 3.91 12.28 -10.01
C LYS A 194 2.52 12.13 -9.38
N ALA A 195 2.18 13.05 -8.49
CA ALA A 195 0.90 13.17 -7.83
C ALA A 195 -0.24 13.05 -8.85
N GLY A 196 -1.17 12.12 -8.59
CA GLY A 196 -2.35 11.87 -9.40
C GLY A 196 -2.11 11.06 -10.69
N GLN A 197 -0.87 10.71 -11.02
CA GLN A 197 -0.51 10.07 -12.29
C GLN A 197 0.12 8.67 -12.10
N GLY A 198 0.48 8.04 -13.22
CA GLY A 198 1.34 6.86 -13.24
C GLY A 198 2.81 7.22 -13.02
N ALA A 199 3.69 6.29 -13.37
CA ALA A 199 5.12 6.54 -13.30
C ALA A 199 5.56 7.54 -14.39
N THR A 200 6.36 8.53 -14.01
CA THR A 200 6.94 9.52 -14.93
C THR A 200 8.17 8.97 -15.66
N CYS A 201 8.81 7.95 -15.08
CA CYS A 201 9.81 7.13 -15.72
C CYS A 201 9.85 5.74 -15.06
N LEU A 202 10.35 4.75 -15.79
CA LEU A 202 10.51 3.39 -15.29
C LEU A 202 11.85 2.83 -15.73
N ARG A 203 12.62 2.30 -14.78
CA ARG A 203 13.88 1.60 -15.03
C ARG A 203 13.70 0.09 -14.99
N ARG A 204 12.95 -0.43 -14.03
CA ARG A 204 12.76 -1.87 -13.81
C ARG A 204 11.37 -2.12 -13.24
N LYS A 205 10.65 -3.12 -13.77
CA LYS A 205 9.41 -3.60 -13.15
C LYS A 205 9.74 -4.50 -11.98
N ARG A 206 8.95 -4.49 -10.91
CA ARG A 206 9.27 -5.33 -9.74
C ARG A 206 9.25 -6.82 -10.05
N LEU A 207 8.33 -7.27 -10.91
CA LEU A 207 8.20 -8.69 -11.26
C LEU A 207 9.23 -9.15 -12.30
N ASP A 208 10.11 -8.26 -12.75
CA ASP A 208 11.16 -8.55 -13.73
C ASP A 208 12.54 -8.44 -13.06
N ASP A 209 13.47 -9.32 -13.42
CA ASP A 209 14.83 -9.32 -12.86
C ASP A 209 15.81 -8.39 -13.60
N GLU A 210 15.39 -7.81 -14.73
CA GLU A 210 16.24 -7.00 -15.61
C GLU A 210 15.73 -5.57 -15.75
N ASP A 211 16.67 -4.63 -15.96
CA ASP A 211 16.34 -3.27 -16.38
C ASP A 211 15.65 -3.28 -17.76
N LEU A 212 14.69 -2.37 -17.94
CA LEU A 212 14.05 -2.14 -19.22
C LEU A 212 15.06 -1.64 -20.26
N LYS A 213 14.96 -2.21 -21.45
CA LYS A 213 15.79 -1.87 -22.62
C LYS A 213 15.14 -0.82 -23.53
N ALA A 214 13.87 -0.52 -23.29
CA ALA A 214 13.05 0.45 -24.03
C ALA A 214 11.94 1.01 -23.11
N PRO A 215 11.35 2.17 -23.46
CA PRO A 215 10.16 2.69 -22.78
C PRO A 215 9.05 1.63 -22.62
N LEU A 216 8.30 1.70 -21.52
CA LEU A 216 7.13 0.86 -21.32
C LEU A 216 5.95 1.48 -22.09
N VAL A 217 5.35 0.73 -23.01
CA VAL A 217 4.13 1.15 -23.72
C VAL A 217 2.92 0.66 -22.93
N CYS A 218 2.07 1.59 -22.50
CA CYS A 218 0.84 1.31 -21.76
C CYS A 218 -0.31 0.95 -22.71
N PRO A 219 -1.41 0.33 -22.21
CA PRO A 219 -2.51 -0.12 -23.08
C PRO A 219 -3.14 0.97 -23.93
N ASP A 220 -3.21 2.20 -23.41
CA ASP A 220 -3.69 3.40 -24.10
C ASP A 220 -2.66 4.04 -25.05
N GLN A 221 -1.53 3.36 -25.30
CA GLN A 221 -0.44 3.76 -26.20
C GLN A 221 0.45 4.91 -25.70
N HIS A 222 0.31 5.39 -24.46
CA HIS A 222 1.31 6.29 -23.91
C HIS A 222 2.58 5.54 -23.55
N GLU A 223 3.74 6.20 -23.70
CA GLU A 223 5.03 5.63 -23.34
C GLU A 223 5.53 6.21 -22.01
N ILE A 224 5.96 5.33 -21.12
CA ILE A 224 6.71 5.69 -19.92
C ILE A 224 8.20 5.60 -20.24
N PRO A 225 8.94 6.72 -20.24
CA PRO A 225 10.35 6.74 -20.63
C PRO A 225 11.22 6.00 -19.62
N LEU A 226 12.42 5.60 -20.06
CA LEU A 226 13.45 5.05 -19.17
C LEU A 226 13.90 6.12 -18.17
N CYS A 227 14.07 5.73 -16.91
CA CYS A 227 14.63 6.64 -15.92
C CYS A 227 16.10 6.98 -16.24
N GLY A 228 16.45 8.25 -16.02
CA GLY A 228 17.84 8.70 -16.03
C GLY A 228 18.65 8.15 -14.85
N PRO A 229 19.92 8.58 -14.73
CA PRO A 229 20.74 8.23 -13.57
C PRO A 229 20.17 8.85 -12.27
N ASP A 230 20.49 8.24 -11.14
CA ASP A 230 20.05 8.67 -9.80
C ASP A 230 20.29 10.17 -9.51
N SER A 231 21.35 10.77 -10.05
CA SER A 231 21.61 12.20 -9.90
C SER A 231 20.52 13.07 -10.53
N VAL A 232 20.01 12.67 -11.70
CA VAL A 232 18.93 13.38 -12.40
C VAL A 232 17.60 13.19 -11.66
N LEU A 233 17.30 11.98 -11.19
CA LEU A 233 16.10 11.73 -10.39
C LEU A 233 16.11 12.49 -9.06
N GLY A 234 17.27 12.55 -8.40
CA GLY A 234 17.45 13.38 -7.21
C GLY A 234 17.17 14.86 -7.49
N SER A 235 17.69 15.41 -8.59
CA SER A 235 17.40 16.79 -8.99
C SER A 235 15.92 17.02 -9.32
N ARG A 236 15.26 16.07 -10.01
CA ARG A 236 13.83 16.14 -10.34
C ARG A 236 12.95 16.11 -9.08
N LEU A 237 13.27 15.28 -8.10
CA LEU A 237 12.56 15.22 -6.82
C LEU A 237 12.68 16.56 -6.05
N LEU A 238 13.88 17.16 -6.04
CA LEU A 238 14.13 18.46 -5.40
C LEU A 238 13.45 19.63 -6.14
N ALA A 239 13.34 19.54 -7.47
CA ALA A 239 12.66 20.53 -8.29
C ALA A 239 11.13 20.39 -8.26
N GLY A 240 10.60 19.26 -7.77
CA GLY A 240 9.19 18.94 -7.80
C GLY A 240 8.68 18.45 -9.16
N ASP A 241 9.58 18.05 -10.06
CA ASP A 241 9.21 17.39 -11.31
C ASP A 241 8.67 15.97 -11.06
N ASP A 242 9.18 15.31 -10.01
CA ASP A 242 8.65 14.07 -9.45
C ASP A 242 8.32 14.28 -7.98
N ASP A 243 7.35 13.51 -7.48
CA ASP A 243 6.85 13.61 -6.12
C ASP A 243 7.30 12.43 -5.25
N MET A 244 7.44 11.25 -5.86
CA MET A 244 8.02 10.06 -5.23
C MET A 244 9.04 9.43 -6.18
N TRP A 245 10.07 8.80 -5.63
CA TRP A 245 10.98 7.94 -6.37
C TRP A 245 11.19 6.66 -5.57
N THR A 246 11.02 5.52 -6.24
CA THR A 246 11.16 4.20 -5.65
C THR A 246 12.39 3.47 -6.16
N LYS A 247 12.90 2.60 -5.30
CA LYS A 247 13.98 1.67 -5.55
C LYS A 247 13.55 0.29 -5.06
N ILE A 248 14.05 -0.75 -5.71
CA ILE A 248 13.81 -2.14 -5.33
C ILE A 248 15.14 -2.84 -5.05
N ARG A 249 15.15 -3.85 -4.19
CA ARG A 249 16.35 -4.67 -4.03
C ARG A 249 16.56 -5.44 -5.33
N PRO A 250 17.80 -5.59 -5.80
CA PRO A 250 18.11 -6.70 -6.67
C PRO A 250 17.71 -7.98 -5.91
N GLU A 251 16.87 -8.84 -6.47
CA GLU A 251 16.68 -10.16 -5.87
C GLU A 251 18.06 -10.81 -5.76
N PRO A 252 18.42 -11.41 -4.61
CA PRO A 252 19.54 -12.33 -4.60
C PRO A 252 19.23 -13.42 -5.64
N PRO A 253 20.19 -13.86 -6.46
CA PRO A 253 19.94 -14.89 -7.45
C PRO A 253 19.26 -16.07 -6.77
N ALA A 254 18.12 -16.51 -7.31
CA ALA A 254 17.30 -17.58 -6.72
C ALA A 254 18.22 -18.71 -6.25
N THR A 255 18.26 -18.94 -4.93
CA THR A 255 18.99 -20.09 -4.40
C THR A 255 18.40 -21.32 -5.07
N PRO A 256 19.18 -22.13 -5.82
CA PRO A 256 18.64 -23.29 -6.48
C PRO A 256 17.96 -24.15 -5.42
N THR A 257 16.65 -24.36 -5.58
CA THR A 257 15.90 -25.26 -4.72
C THR A 257 16.63 -26.60 -4.74
N PRO A 258 17.03 -27.17 -3.58
CA PRO A 258 17.66 -28.48 -3.56
C PRO A 258 16.72 -29.45 -4.27
N GLY A 259 17.19 -30.00 -5.39
CA GLY A 259 16.41 -30.87 -6.23
C GLY A 259 15.78 -31.96 -5.38
N ARG A 260 14.44 -32.05 -5.45
CA ARG A 260 13.68 -33.14 -4.85
C ARG A 260 14.25 -34.44 -5.41
N VAL A 261 15.04 -35.15 -4.61
CA VAL A 261 15.57 -36.47 -4.94
C VAL A 261 14.35 -37.34 -5.23
N ARG A 262 14.15 -37.67 -6.51
CA ARG A 262 13.22 -38.73 -6.90
C ARG A 262 13.85 -40.03 -6.40
N HIS A 263 13.36 -40.52 -5.25
CA HIS A 263 13.56 -41.92 -4.90
C HIS A 263 12.88 -42.76 -5.99
N GLY A 264 13.70 -43.32 -6.89
CA GLY A 264 13.28 -44.33 -7.85
C GLY A 264 12.81 -45.56 -7.08
N GLY A 265 11.50 -45.79 -7.11
CA GLY A 265 10.91 -47.04 -6.65
C GLY A 265 11.33 -48.18 -7.57
N MET A 266 11.81 -49.25 -6.96
CA MET A 266 12.05 -50.55 -7.57
C MET A 266 10.77 -51.06 -8.28
N ARG A 267 10.95 -51.54 -9.50
CA ARG A 267 10.28 -52.73 -10.04
C ARG A 267 11.29 -53.54 -10.82
#